data_AF-A0A0F7ZFU6-F1
#
_entry.id   AF-A0A0F7ZFU6-F1
#
_cell.length_a   1.000
_cell.length_b   1.000
_cell.length_c   1.000
_cell.angle_alpha   90.00
_cell.angle_beta   90.00
_cell.angle_gamma   90.00
#
_symmetry.space_group_name_H-M   'P 1'
#
loop_
_entity.id
_entity.type
_entity.pdbx_description
1 polymer ?
#
loop_
_entity_poly.entity_id
_entity_poly.type
_entity_poly.pdbx_seq_one_letter_code
_entity_poly.pdbx_strand_id
1 'polypeptide(L)'
;MDWQEKDVLVIDEVSMLGSRTLHAVNEQLRRLRGSRQDFGGIPIVLFCGDFQQFRPVQERSIVLPSAAIPWDVDNSFKAEQQHQHDKAHALWKRFTTVVMLDEQMRAAGDPDLQRLLKRIRLGVQDHTDLDLLNSRCYREERRIPWETGITVVTPLNRNRWNLNMEASLAFRVQQRSTMRIFISEHKWKEELPTEEEAIMILNQGDDSAIPVPAVFMFVAGMPIVVNHNTHQGLKLVNGASYSAVEVIVDKAYPGHRISANMTIHFGPPAGIILESETTRCLHFVGMPPGTISVDTHDRQDTVPAEKAVATQRRQPTGFAVRSSVRVHGLQGAGQNAGARGPRAARDTEDEDRWNGVALAVRPVQPVRAAIALPNS
;
A
#
# COMPACT_ATOMS: atom_id res chain seq x y z
N MET A 1 20.80 -9.38 -1.97
CA MET A 1 21.28 -7.98 -1.99
C MET A 1 22.48 -7.91 -1.07
N ASP A 2 23.66 -7.63 -1.61
CA ASP A 2 24.86 -7.41 -0.81
C ASP A 2 24.86 -5.97 -0.27
N TRP A 3 25.05 -5.83 1.04
CA TRP A 3 25.11 -4.55 1.75
C TRP A 3 26.55 -4.14 2.10
N GLN A 4 27.54 -5.03 1.95
CA GLN A 4 28.92 -4.75 2.34
C GLN A 4 29.51 -3.61 1.50
N GLU A 5 29.25 -3.63 0.19
CA GLU A 5 29.82 -2.70 -0.80
C GLU A 5 28.98 -1.45 -1.06
N LYS A 6 27.96 -1.15 -0.24
CA LYS A 6 27.11 0.03 -0.47
C LYS A 6 27.73 1.30 0.11
N ASP A 7 28.01 2.26 -0.78
CA ASP A 7 28.60 3.56 -0.43
C ASP A 7 27.57 4.64 -0.09
N VAL A 8 26.35 4.50 -0.62
CA VAL A 8 25.28 5.50 -0.51
C VAL A 8 23.98 4.84 -0.08
N LEU A 9 23.31 5.42 0.92
CA LEU A 9 21.96 5.11 1.32
C LEU A 9 21.08 6.34 1.13
N VAL A 10 20.06 6.24 0.28
CA VAL A 10 19.05 7.29 0.09
C VAL A 10 17.74 6.81 0.68
N ILE A 11 17.15 7.63 1.55
CA ILE A 11 15.85 7.39 2.17
C ILE A 11 14.95 8.55 1.74
N ASP A 12 14.09 8.27 0.78
CA ASP A 12 13.08 9.22 0.29
C ASP A 12 11.82 9.18 1.15
N GLU A 13 11.00 10.23 1.06
CA GLU A 13 9.79 10.44 1.87
C GLU A 13 10.01 10.25 3.38
N VAL A 14 11.08 10.84 3.89
CA VAL A 14 11.50 10.77 5.30
C VAL A 14 10.41 11.19 6.30
N SER A 15 9.43 11.99 5.88
CA SER A 15 8.29 12.39 6.71
C SER A 15 7.44 11.22 7.19
N MET A 16 7.37 10.15 6.39
CA MET A 16 6.66 8.92 6.72
C MET A 16 7.54 7.89 7.44
N LEU A 17 8.84 8.15 7.60
CA LEU A 17 9.76 7.27 8.30
C LEU A 17 9.55 7.35 9.82
N GLY A 18 9.15 6.21 10.41
CA GLY A 18 8.99 6.06 11.84
C GLY A 18 10.32 5.79 12.57
N SER A 19 10.41 6.23 13.83
CA SER A 19 11.62 6.07 14.64
C SER A 19 12.03 4.63 14.87
N ARG A 20 11.09 3.70 15.05
CA ARG A 20 11.47 2.29 15.25
C ARG A 20 11.99 1.69 13.96
N THR A 21 11.39 2.04 12.82
CA THR A 21 11.89 1.63 11.51
C THR A 21 13.31 2.14 11.28
N LEU A 22 13.59 3.42 11.55
CA LEU A 22 14.95 3.95 11.44
C LEU A 22 15.93 3.24 12.37
N HIS A 23 15.55 2.99 13.62
CA HIS A 23 16.36 2.22 14.57
C HIS A 23 16.68 0.81 14.04
N ALA A 24 15.65 0.11 13.53
CA ALA A 24 15.79 -1.24 12.99
C ALA A 24 16.69 -1.25 11.75
N VAL A 25 16.54 -0.28 10.84
CA VAL A 25 17.41 -0.13 9.66
C VAL A 25 18.87 0.03 10.09
N ASN A 26 19.14 0.93 11.04
CA ASN A 26 20.49 1.14 11.56
C ASN A 26 21.09 -0.14 12.16
N GLU A 27 20.34 -0.84 13.01
CA GLU A 27 20.80 -2.09 13.63
C GLU A 27 21.03 -3.22 12.62
N GLN A 28 20.19 -3.33 11.59
CA GLN A 28 20.39 -4.31 10.52
C GLN A 28 21.62 -3.99 9.67
N LEU A 29 21.83 -2.73 9.30
CA LEU A 29 23.01 -2.33 8.53
C LEU A 29 24.31 -2.58 9.30
N ARG A 30 24.32 -2.32 10.62
CA ARG A 30 25.45 -2.66 11.50
C ARG A 30 25.80 -4.14 11.48
N ARG A 31 24.77 -5.00 11.53
CA ARG A 31 24.95 -6.46 11.46
C ARG A 31 25.43 -6.92 10.09
N LEU A 32 24.77 -6.47 9.03
CA LEU A 32 25.05 -6.89 7.65
C LEU A 32 26.45 -6.46 7.18
N ARG A 33 26.93 -5.30 7.65
CA ARG A 33 28.26 -4.78 7.32
C ARG A 33 29.33 -5.11 8.37
N GLY A 34 28.98 -5.86 9.43
CA GLY A 34 29.92 -6.19 10.51
C GLY A 34 30.53 -4.96 11.22
N SER A 35 29.87 -3.81 11.16
CA SER A 35 30.40 -2.53 11.64
C SER A 35 29.57 -1.98 12.79
N ARG A 36 30.25 -1.48 13.83
CA ARG A 36 29.59 -0.80 14.96
C ARG A 36 29.25 0.66 14.68
N GLN A 37 29.68 1.21 13.55
CA GLN A 37 29.37 2.60 13.17
C GLN A 37 27.89 2.74 12.78
N ASP A 38 27.35 3.95 12.87
CA ASP A 38 25.98 4.24 12.43
C ASP A 38 25.79 3.85 10.96
N PHE A 39 24.61 3.33 10.64
CA PHE A 39 24.24 2.78 9.34
C PHE A 39 25.23 1.72 8.82
N GLY A 40 25.93 1.02 9.73
CA GLY A 40 26.97 0.06 9.35
C GLY A 40 28.18 0.73 8.69
N GLY A 41 28.41 2.01 8.93
CA GLY A 41 29.52 2.78 8.35
C GLY A 41 29.31 3.15 6.88
N ILE A 42 28.06 3.26 6.42
CA ILE A 42 27.80 3.72 5.04
C ILE A 42 28.30 5.16 4.92
N PRO A 43 29.20 5.46 3.96
CA PRO A 43 29.83 6.78 3.83
C PRO A 43 28.83 7.93 3.66
N ILE A 44 27.81 7.74 2.82
CA ILE A 44 26.84 8.79 2.49
C ILE A 44 25.43 8.31 2.81
N VAL A 45 24.75 8.98 3.74
CA VAL A 45 23.34 8.75 4.04
C VAL A 45 22.57 10.03 3.74
N LEU A 46 21.55 9.94 2.91
CA LEU A 46 20.71 11.06 2.49
C LEU A 46 19.26 10.80 2.89
N PHE A 47 18.69 11.75 3.61
CA PHE A 47 17.25 11.81 3.85
C PHE A 47 16.64 12.86 2.94
N CYS A 48 15.64 12.46 2.16
CA CYS A 48 14.88 13.32 1.26
C CYS A 48 13.40 13.24 1.64
N GLY A 49 12.67 14.35 1.49
CA GLY A 49 11.25 14.41 1.75
C GLY A 49 10.81 15.72 2.38
N ASP A 50 9.54 15.78 2.76
CA ASP A 50 8.91 17.00 3.26
C ASP A 50 8.03 16.71 4.48
N PHE A 51 8.45 17.21 5.65
CA PHE A 51 7.78 16.99 6.93
C PHE A 51 6.40 17.65 7.07
N GLN A 52 6.01 18.50 6.11
CA GLN A 52 4.64 19.03 6.03
C GLN A 52 3.68 18.10 5.27
N GLN A 53 4.17 16.98 4.73
CA GLN A 53 3.34 15.92 4.18
C GLN A 53 2.84 14.96 5.28
N PHE A 54 2.61 13.69 4.94
CA PHE A 54 2.10 12.70 5.86
C PHE A 54 3.11 12.34 6.95
N ARG A 55 2.59 12.13 8.17
CA ARG A 55 3.36 11.59 9.29
C ARG A 55 3.48 10.07 9.17
N PRO A 56 4.40 9.43 9.91
CA PRO A 56 4.50 7.97 9.91
C PRO A 56 3.20 7.32 10.36
N VAL A 57 2.76 6.29 9.64
CA VAL A 57 1.53 5.55 9.97
C VAL A 57 1.81 4.60 11.13
N GLN A 58 1.09 4.77 12.24
CA GLN A 58 1.24 3.98 13.48
C GLN A 58 2.63 3.96 14.11
N GLU A 59 3.49 4.89 13.69
CA GLU A 59 4.79 5.13 14.27
C GLU A 59 4.90 6.55 14.76
N ARG A 60 5.99 6.81 15.50
CA ARG A 60 6.33 8.13 16.00
C ARG A 60 7.31 8.78 15.05
N SER A 61 7.15 10.08 14.84
CA SER A 61 8.06 10.89 14.02
C SER A 61 9.47 10.89 14.61
N ILE A 62 10.47 10.79 13.72
CA ILE A 62 11.89 10.92 14.06
C ILE A 62 12.29 12.35 14.47
N VAL A 63 11.50 13.35 14.05
CA VAL A 63 11.82 14.77 14.25
C VAL A 63 11.55 15.19 15.69
N LEU A 64 10.52 14.62 16.32
CA LEU A 64 10.12 14.98 17.67
C LEU A 64 10.88 14.14 18.71
N PRO A 65 11.36 14.74 19.82
CA PRO A 65 11.96 14.00 20.92
C PRO A 65 10.89 13.18 21.67
N SER A 66 11.30 12.11 22.35
CA SER A 66 10.39 11.23 23.11
C SER A 66 9.57 11.96 24.17
N ALA A 67 10.12 13.02 24.77
CA ALA A 67 9.46 13.88 25.75
C ALA A 67 8.25 14.66 25.18
N ALA A 68 8.23 14.90 23.87
CA ALA A 68 7.13 15.60 23.19
C ALA A 68 6.03 14.64 22.68
N ILE A 69 6.16 13.34 22.94
CA ILE A 69 5.28 12.31 22.39
C ILE A 69 4.50 11.61 23.52
N PRO A 70 3.17 11.51 23.41
CA PRO A 70 2.38 10.66 24.31
C PRO A 70 2.69 9.17 24.13
N TRP A 71 2.86 8.45 25.25
CA TRP A 71 3.16 7.02 25.30
C TRP A 71 1.96 6.19 25.79
N ASP A 72 0.78 6.43 25.23
CA ASP A 72 -0.51 5.86 25.67
C ASP A 72 -0.83 4.44 25.13
N VAL A 73 0.15 3.53 25.10
CA VAL A 73 -0.10 2.11 24.72
C VAL A 73 0.56 1.15 25.70
N ASP A 74 -0.18 0.14 26.16
CA ASP A 74 0.13 -0.90 27.16
C ASP A 74 1.57 -1.04 27.71
N ASN A 75 1.66 -1.10 29.04
CA ASN A 75 2.86 -0.92 29.86
C ASN A 75 4.01 -1.93 29.64
N SER A 76 3.85 -3.00 28.85
CA SER A 76 4.87 -4.03 28.70
C SER A 76 6.01 -3.67 27.74
N PHE A 77 5.77 -2.78 26.75
CA PHE A 77 6.75 -2.44 25.72
C PHE A 77 7.13 -0.94 25.67
N LYS A 78 6.62 -0.12 26.59
CA LYS A 78 6.86 1.34 26.58
C LYS A 78 8.34 1.71 26.65
N ALA A 79 9.07 1.12 27.60
CA ALA A 79 10.48 1.45 27.84
C ALA A 79 11.37 1.10 26.63
N GLU A 80 11.16 -0.07 26.03
CA GLU A 80 11.91 -0.49 24.84
C GLU A 80 11.56 0.39 23.63
N GLN A 81 10.27 0.67 23.40
CA GLN A 81 9.89 1.56 22.30
C GLN A 81 10.42 2.99 22.47
N GLN A 82 10.47 3.49 23.70
CA GLN A 82 11.04 4.79 24.03
C GLN A 82 12.54 4.80 23.79
N HIS A 83 13.26 3.77 24.25
CA HIS A 83 14.69 3.61 24.01
C HIS A 83 15.02 3.53 22.52
N GLN A 84 14.27 2.76 21.74
CA GLN A 84 14.43 2.68 20.28
C GLN A 84 14.18 4.04 19.62
N HIS A 85 13.14 4.76 20.07
CA HIS A 85 12.83 6.10 19.60
C HIS A 85 13.97 7.09 19.92
N ASP A 86 14.47 7.11 21.15
CA ASP A 86 15.55 7.98 21.59
C ASP A 86 16.83 7.74 20.79
N LYS A 87 17.17 6.47 20.53
CA LYS A 87 18.30 6.11 19.67
C LYS A 87 18.12 6.60 18.24
N ALA A 88 16.95 6.38 17.63
CA ALA A 88 16.67 6.86 16.28
C ALA A 88 16.66 8.39 16.18
N HIS A 89 16.09 9.07 17.17
CA HIS A 89 16.09 10.53 17.25
C HIS A 89 17.52 11.06 17.44
N ALA A 90 18.36 10.39 18.22
CA ALA A 90 19.79 10.72 18.33
C ALA A 90 20.52 10.54 16.98
N LEU A 91 20.24 9.47 16.23
CA LEU A 91 20.77 9.28 14.87
C LEU A 91 20.35 10.43 13.95
N TRP A 92 19.07 10.79 13.94
CA TRP A 92 18.53 11.91 13.16
C TRP A 92 19.26 13.23 13.48
N LYS A 93 19.49 13.52 14.77
CA LYS A 93 20.21 14.74 15.20
C LYS A 93 21.67 14.81 14.76
N ARG A 94 22.28 13.71 14.29
CA ARG A 94 23.64 13.74 13.72
C ARG A 94 23.71 14.40 12.35
N PHE A 95 22.57 14.52 11.66
CA PHE A 95 22.49 15.16 10.35
C PHE A 95 22.39 16.68 10.55
N THR A 96 23.53 17.36 10.36
CA THR A 96 23.65 18.82 10.55
C THR A 96 23.56 19.61 9.25
N THR A 97 23.78 18.95 8.12
CA THR A 97 23.68 19.58 6.80
C THR A 97 22.26 19.39 6.27
N VAL A 98 21.54 20.50 6.11
CA VAL A 98 20.18 20.53 5.56
C VAL A 98 20.20 21.40 4.31
N VAL A 99 19.72 20.85 3.21
CA VAL A 99 19.56 21.57 1.94
C VAL A 99 18.07 21.77 1.71
N MET A 100 17.65 23.03 1.63
CA MET A 100 16.25 23.39 1.36
C MET A 100 16.10 23.76 -0.11
N LEU A 101 15.23 23.06 -0.82
CA LEU A 101 14.82 23.43 -2.18
C LEU A 101 13.64 24.40 -2.09
N ASP A 102 13.72 25.52 -2.80
CA ASP A 102 12.75 26.63 -2.73
C ASP A 102 11.93 26.80 -4.01
N GLU A 103 12.44 26.35 -5.17
CA GLU A 103 11.73 26.43 -6.45
C GLU A 103 10.69 25.31 -6.63
N GLN A 104 9.42 25.70 -6.79
CA GLN A 104 8.32 24.77 -7.05
C GLN A 104 8.15 24.51 -8.55
N MET A 105 8.77 23.43 -9.03
CA MET A 105 8.74 23.06 -10.45
C MET A 105 7.39 22.50 -10.92
N ARG A 106 6.64 21.81 -10.04
CA ARG A 106 5.40 21.10 -10.44
C ARG A 106 4.28 22.06 -10.89
N ALA A 107 4.26 23.27 -10.33
CA ALA A 107 3.27 24.30 -10.63
C ALA A 107 3.90 25.52 -11.33
N ALA A 108 5.12 25.39 -11.89
CA ALA A 108 5.84 26.52 -12.48
C ALA A 108 5.08 27.21 -13.63
N GLY A 109 4.27 26.46 -14.37
CA GLY A 109 3.42 26.98 -15.45
C GLY A 109 2.07 27.56 -14.99
N ASP A 110 1.74 27.49 -13.69
CA ASP A 110 0.46 27.99 -13.14
C ASP A 110 0.72 28.84 -11.89
N PRO A 111 0.88 30.17 -12.06
CA PRO A 111 1.15 31.09 -10.95
C PRO A 111 0.07 31.10 -9.87
N ASP A 112 -1.19 30.84 -10.23
CA ASP A 112 -2.30 30.81 -9.28
C ASP A 112 -2.21 29.55 -8.41
N LEU A 113 -1.97 28.39 -9.03
CA LEU A 113 -1.74 27.14 -8.30
C LEU A 113 -0.50 27.21 -7.41
N GLN A 114 0.59 27.81 -7.90
CA GLN A 114 1.80 27.99 -7.10
C GLN A 114 1.53 28.85 -5.85
N ARG A 115 0.80 29.96 -6.00
CA ARG A 115 0.39 30.84 -4.90
C ARG A 115 -0.48 30.08 -3.89
N LEU A 116 -1.48 29.36 -4.36
CA LEU A 116 -2.38 28.54 -3.55
C LEU A 116 -1.61 27.49 -2.73
N LEU A 117 -0.76 26.70 -3.38
CA LEU A 117 0.05 25.67 -2.72
C LEU A 117 0.98 26.26 -1.66
N LYS A 118 1.58 27.43 -1.94
CA LYS A 118 2.43 28.12 -0.96
C LYS A 118 1.64 28.57 0.27
N ARG A 119 0.40 29.06 0.10
CA ARG A 119 -0.46 29.49 1.20
C ARG A 119 -0.92 28.31 2.05
N ILE A 120 -1.34 27.21 1.41
CA ILE A 120 -1.66 25.94 2.09
C ILE A 120 -0.45 25.43 2.89
N ARG A 121 0.74 25.45 2.27
CA ARG A 121 1.99 25.02 2.91
C ARG A 121 2.33 25.83 4.18
N LEU A 122 2.02 27.12 4.17
CA LEU A 122 2.27 28.03 5.30
C LEU A 122 1.12 28.04 6.32
N GLY A 123 0.00 27.38 6.05
CA GLY A 123 -1.19 27.40 6.90
C GLY A 123 -1.90 28.76 6.94
N VAL A 124 -1.72 29.58 5.89
CA VAL A 124 -2.29 30.95 5.78
C VAL A 124 -3.39 31.05 4.72
N GLN A 125 -3.94 29.91 4.31
CA GLN A 125 -5.07 29.85 3.40
C GLN A 125 -6.33 30.50 3.99
N ASP A 126 -7.16 31.11 3.15
CA ASP A 126 -8.41 31.75 3.54
C ASP A 126 -9.59 31.29 2.64
N HIS A 127 -10.75 31.93 2.78
CA HIS A 127 -11.94 31.55 2.01
C HIS A 127 -11.77 31.72 0.50
N THR A 128 -10.95 32.68 0.06
CA THR A 128 -10.70 32.92 -1.37
C THR A 128 -9.96 31.75 -2.02
N ASP A 129 -9.07 31.08 -1.27
CA ASP A 129 -8.39 29.87 -1.71
C ASP A 129 -9.38 28.69 -1.89
N LEU A 130 -10.39 28.60 -1.01
CA LEU A 130 -11.45 27.60 -1.11
C LEU A 130 -12.39 27.88 -2.30
N ASP A 131 -12.77 29.15 -2.51
CA ASP A 131 -13.60 29.57 -3.64
C ASP A 131 -12.89 29.31 -4.98
N LEU A 132 -11.58 29.54 -5.04
CA LEU A 132 -10.74 29.19 -6.19
C LEU A 132 -10.80 27.69 -6.51
N LEU A 133 -10.70 26.82 -5.49
CA LEU A 133 -10.82 25.37 -5.68
C LEU A 133 -12.22 24.96 -6.12
N ASN A 134 -13.25 25.49 -5.48
CA ASN A 134 -14.65 25.15 -5.78
C ASN A 134 -15.04 25.59 -7.20
N SER A 135 -14.65 26.79 -7.62
CA SER A 135 -14.96 27.31 -8.96
C SER A 135 -14.28 26.53 -10.10
N ARG A 136 -13.11 25.93 -9.86
CA ARG A 136 -12.37 25.17 -10.87
C ARG A 136 -12.68 23.67 -10.87
N CYS A 137 -12.81 23.05 -9.69
CA CYS A 137 -12.75 21.59 -9.55
C CYS A 137 -14.07 20.94 -9.15
N TYR A 138 -14.97 21.63 -8.43
CA TYR A 138 -16.22 21.04 -7.93
C TYR A 138 -17.41 21.41 -8.82
N ARG A 139 -18.19 20.40 -9.25
CA ARG A 139 -19.49 20.58 -9.91
C ARG A 139 -20.42 19.46 -9.47
N GLU A 140 -21.47 19.81 -8.72
CA GLU A 140 -22.35 18.87 -8.00
C GLU A 140 -22.94 17.78 -8.89
N GLU A 141 -23.32 18.10 -10.13
CA GLU A 141 -23.95 17.15 -11.06
C GLU A 141 -22.97 16.48 -12.04
N ARG A 142 -21.68 16.83 -11.97
CA ARG A 142 -20.70 16.33 -12.93
C ARG A 142 -20.17 14.96 -12.48
N ARG A 143 -20.50 13.92 -13.24
CA ARG A 143 -19.85 12.61 -13.09
C ARG A 143 -18.33 12.72 -13.29
N ILE A 144 -17.60 11.80 -12.66
CA ILE A 144 -16.15 11.72 -12.86
C ILE A 144 -15.88 11.39 -14.35
N PRO A 145 -15.04 12.17 -15.05
CA PRO A 145 -14.79 12.00 -16.47
C PRO A 145 -13.73 10.91 -16.69
N TRP A 146 -14.06 9.66 -16.34
CA TRP A 146 -13.17 8.50 -16.44
C TRP A 146 -12.54 8.33 -17.82
N GLU A 147 -13.25 8.74 -18.87
CA GLU A 147 -12.80 8.71 -20.26
C GLU A 147 -11.52 9.50 -20.53
N THR A 148 -11.19 10.47 -19.67
CA THR A 148 -9.98 11.30 -19.80
C THR A 148 -8.73 10.63 -19.24
N GLY A 149 -8.87 9.49 -18.54
CA GLY A 149 -7.77 8.88 -17.79
C GLY A 149 -7.42 9.64 -16.50
N ILE A 150 -8.33 10.48 -16.00
CA ILE A 150 -8.15 11.22 -14.73
C ILE A 150 -7.79 10.30 -13.58
N THR A 151 -6.90 10.73 -12.70
CA THR A 151 -6.61 10.05 -11.43
C THR A 151 -7.45 10.64 -10.31
N VAL A 152 -8.12 9.79 -9.51
CA VAL A 152 -8.89 10.22 -8.33
C VAL A 152 -8.19 9.78 -7.06
N VAL A 153 -7.95 10.72 -6.16
CA VAL A 153 -7.36 10.48 -4.83
C VAL A 153 -8.45 10.57 -3.78
N THR A 154 -8.51 9.60 -2.87
CA THR A 154 -9.50 9.57 -1.79
C THR A 154 -8.82 9.26 -0.46
N PRO A 155 -9.37 9.74 0.68
CA PRO A 155 -8.78 9.50 1.99
C PRO A 155 -8.94 8.06 2.49
N LEU A 156 -9.88 7.27 1.94
CA LEU A 156 -10.25 5.95 2.46
C LEU A 156 -10.13 4.88 1.37
N ASN A 157 -9.50 3.73 1.71
CA ASN A 157 -9.37 2.62 0.76
C ASN A 157 -10.72 2.08 0.29
N ARG A 158 -11.77 2.14 1.12
CA ARG A 158 -13.14 1.79 0.73
C ARG A 158 -13.67 2.66 -0.43
N ASN A 159 -13.41 3.97 -0.40
CA ASN A 159 -13.84 4.87 -1.46
C ASN A 159 -13.05 4.62 -2.75
N ARG A 160 -11.72 4.43 -2.61
CA ARG A 160 -10.84 4.01 -3.71
C ARG A 160 -11.34 2.73 -4.38
N TRP A 161 -11.76 1.74 -3.58
CA TRP A 161 -12.34 0.50 -4.08
C TRP A 161 -13.60 0.73 -4.90
N ASN A 162 -14.59 1.45 -4.34
CA ASN A 162 -15.84 1.74 -5.03
C ASN A 162 -15.62 2.49 -6.36
N LEU A 163 -14.74 3.48 -6.35
CA LEU A 163 -14.39 4.25 -7.55
C LEU A 163 -13.65 3.40 -8.59
N ASN A 164 -12.77 2.48 -8.16
CA ASN A 164 -12.11 1.56 -9.08
C ASN A 164 -13.10 0.63 -9.78
N MET A 165 -14.16 0.19 -9.08
CA MET A 165 -15.23 -0.61 -9.67
C MET A 165 -16.00 0.19 -10.74
N GLU A 166 -16.37 1.43 -10.42
CA GLU A 166 -17.01 2.36 -11.35
C GLU A 166 -16.12 2.62 -12.58
N ALA A 167 -14.84 2.94 -12.35
CA ALA A 167 -13.87 3.20 -13.40
C ALA A 167 -13.64 1.99 -14.30
N SER A 168 -13.62 0.76 -13.75
CA SER A 168 -13.48 -0.47 -14.53
C SER A 168 -14.67 -0.69 -15.47
N LEU A 169 -15.88 -0.41 -15.00
CA LEU A 169 -17.09 -0.46 -15.81
C LEU A 169 -17.08 0.62 -16.92
N ALA A 170 -16.68 1.85 -16.58
CA ALA A 170 -16.55 2.94 -17.55
C ALA A 170 -15.50 2.61 -18.63
N PHE A 171 -14.33 2.09 -18.22
CA PHE A 171 -13.25 1.70 -19.11
C PHE A 171 -13.67 0.58 -20.07
N ARG A 172 -14.42 -0.42 -19.57
CA ARG A 172 -15.02 -1.47 -20.42
C ARG A 172 -15.89 -0.88 -21.53
N VAL A 173 -16.77 0.07 -21.20
CA VAL A 173 -17.65 0.73 -22.17
C VAL A 173 -16.83 1.50 -23.20
N GLN A 174 -15.81 2.24 -22.75
CA GLN A 174 -14.93 3.02 -23.62
C GLN A 174 -14.14 2.14 -24.61
N GLN A 175 -13.54 1.06 -24.13
CA GLN A 175 -12.73 0.15 -24.95
C GLN A 175 -13.58 -0.83 -25.79
N ARG A 176 -14.90 -0.84 -25.60
CA ARG A 176 -15.82 -1.85 -26.19
C ARG A 176 -15.34 -3.29 -25.95
N SER A 177 -14.73 -3.52 -24.79
CA SER A 177 -14.09 -4.79 -24.45
C SER A 177 -14.99 -5.64 -23.57
N THR A 178 -14.59 -6.90 -23.39
CA THR A 178 -15.21 -7.82 -22.44
C THR A 178 -14.63 -7.60 -21.04
N MET A 179 -15.48 -7.65 -20.02
CA MET A 179 -15.06 -7.67 -18.62
C MET A 179 -15.02 -9.09 -18.11
N ARG A 180 -13.96 -9.42 -17.36
CA ARG A 180 -13.85 -10.64 -16.58
C ARG A 180 -13.90 -10.28 -15.10
N ILE A 181 -14.70 -10.99 -14.32
CA ILE A 181 -14.80 -10.80 -12.87
C ILE A 181 -14.27 -12.06 -12.22
N PHE A 182 -13.24 -11.93 -11.41
CA PHE A 182 -12.65 -13.03 -10.64
C PHE A 182 -13.06 -12.87 -9.19
N ILE A 183 -13.64 -13.92 -8.61
CA ILE A 183 -14.03 -13.96 -7.21
C ILE A 183 -12.95 -14.76 -6.48
N SER A 184 -12.23 -14.13 -5.57
CA SER A 184 -11.15 -14.75 -4.80
C SER A 184 -11.71 -15.87 -3.92
N GLU A 185 -10.99 -16.99 -3.84
CA GLU A 185 -11.28 -18.01 -2.83
C GLU A 185 -10.82 -17.53 -1.45
N HIS A 186 -11.66 -17.73 -0.44
CA HIS A 186 -11.31 -17.46 0.95
C HIS A 186 -11.42 -18.77 1.73
N LYS A 187 -10.32 -19.18 2.37
CA LYS A 187 -10.26 -20.36 3.23
C LYS A 187 -10.24 -19.93 4.70
N TRP A 188 -11.03 -20.60 5.51
CA TRP A 188 -11.27 -20.25 6.91
C TRP A 188 -10.54 -21.23 7.83
N LYS A 189 -9.80 -20.72 8.82
CA LYS A 189 -8.92 -21.53 9.67
C LYS A 189 -9.64 -22.28 10.79
N GLU A 190 -10.75 -21.75 11.30
CA GLU A 190 -11.37 -22.27 12.54
C GLU A 190 -12.85 -22.63 12.35
N GLU A 191 -13.67 -21.68 11.87
CA GLU A 191 -15.10 -21.91 11.58
C GLU A 191 -15.48 -21.33 10.22
N LEU A 192 -16.49 -21.93 9.57
CA LEU A 192 -17.12 -21.34 8.39
C LEU A 192 -17.77 -20.01 8.81
N PRO A 193 -17.62 -18.95 7.99
CA PRO A 193 -18.20 -17.65 8.30
C PRO A 193 -19.73 -17.76 8.33
N THR A 194 -20.37 -16.89 9.10
CA THR A 194 -21.81 -16.68 8.96
C THR A 194 -22.14 -16.13 7.56
N GLU A 195 -23.41 -16.24 7.15
CA GLU A 195 -23.86 -15.67 5.87
C GLU A 195 -23.60 -14.15 5.83
N GLU A 196 -23.82 -13.47 6.95
CA GLU A 196 -23.53 -12.05 7.09
C GLU A 196 -22.03 -11.74 6.94
N GLU A 197 -21.15 -12.53 7.55
CA GLU A 197 -19.69 -12.36 7.44
C GLU A 197 -19.19 -12.62 6.02
N ALA A 198 -19.72 -13.65 5.35
CA ALA A 198 -19.40 -13.96 3.97
C ALA A 198 -19.85 -12.82 3.03
N ILE A 199 -21.05 -12.29 3.21
CA ILE A 199 -21.57 -11.14 2.46
C ILE A 199 -20.76 -9.87 2.76
N MET A 200 -20.37 -9.66 4.02
CA MET A 200 -19.54 -8.52 4.40
C MET A 200 -18.20 -8.55 3.68
N ILE A 201 -17.53 -9.70 3.57
CA ILE A 201 -16.24 -9.83 2.86
C ILE A 201 -16.36 -9.59 1.36
N LEU A 202 -17.43 -10.07 0.72
CA LEU A 202 -17.70 -9.76 -0.68
C LEU A 202 -17.91 -8.26 -0.91
N ASN A 203 -18.43 -7.55 0.09
CA ASN A 203 -18.60 -6.09 0.09
C ASN A 203 -17.38 -5.33 0.66
N GLN A 204 -16.44 -6.04 1.29
CA GLN A 204 -15.26 -5.47 1.88
C GLN A 204 -14.23 -5.28 0.76
N GLY A 205 -14.16 -4.05 0.28
CA GLY A 205 -13.08 -3.61 -0.58
C GLY A 205 -11.72 -3.70 0.12
N ASP A 206 -10.68 -3.23 -0.55
CA ASP A 206 -9.35 -3.12 0.03
C ASP A 206 -9.38 -2.47 1.42
N ASP A 207 -9.03 -3.23 2.46
CA ASP A 207 -8.82 -2.78 3.82
C ASP A 207 -7.38 -3.15 4.22
N SER A 208 -6.75 -2.36 5.09
CA SER A 208 -5.42 -2.70 5.63
C SER A 208 -5.42 -4.03 6.39
N ALA A 209 -6.58 -4.48 6.87
CA ALA A 209 -6.77 -5.78 7.51
C ALA A 209 -7.04 -6.94 6.53
N ILE A 210 -7.50 -6.63 5.30
CA ILE A 210 -7.81 -7.62 4.25
C ILE A 210 -7.12 -7.16 2.96
N PRO A 211 -5.86 -7.56 2.75
CA PRO A 211 -5.02 -7.03 1.68
C PRO A 211 -5.36 -7.62 0.29
N VAL A 212 -6.35 -8.49 0.18
CA VAL A 212 -6.80 -9.03 -1.12
C VAL A 212 -8.29 -8.76 -1.24
N PRO A 213 -8.73 -7.93 -2.21
CA PRO A 213 -10.16 -7.72 -2.40
C PRO A 213 -10.81 -9.05 -2.82
N ALA A 214 -12.02 -9.28 -2.34
CA ALA A 214 -12.76 -10.50 -2.65
C ALA A 214 -13.14 -10.62 -4.13
N VAL A 215 -13.14 -9.49 -4.85
CA VAL A 215 -13.46 -9.40 -6.26
C VAL A 215 -12.28 -8.76 -6.99
N PHE A 216 -12.00 -9.19 -8.21
CA PHE A 216 -11.08 -8.53 -9.12
C PHE A 216 -11.75 -8.39 -10.49
N MET A 217 -12.08 -7.15 -10.87
CA MET A 217 -12.59 -6.82 -12.19
C MET A 217 -11.42 -6.57 -13.14
N PHE A 218 -11.40 -7.29 -14.25
CA PHE A 218 -10.41 -7.16 -15.31
C PHE A 218 -11.04 -6.72 -16.62
N VAL A 219 -10.41 -5.73 -17.24
CA VAL A 219 -10.65 -5.32 -18.62
C VAL A 219 -9.28 -5.18 -19.28
N ALA A 220 -9.09 -5.78 -20.46
CA ALA A 220 -7.83 -5.68 -21.18
C ALA A 220 -7.47 -4.22 -21.47
N GLY A 221 -6.20 -3.88 -21.21
CA GLY A 221 -5.66 -2.52 -21.29
C GLY A 221 -5.91 -1.65 -20.06
N MET A 222 -6.61 -2.14 -19.03
CA MET A 222 -6.89 -1.32 -17.85
C MET A 222 -5.59 -1.01 -17.09
N PRO A 223 -5.47 0.19 -16.52
CA PRO A 223 -4.34 0.52 -15.69
C PRO A 223 -4.41 -0.21 -14.34
N ILE A 224 -3.28 -0.74 -13.89
CA ILE A 224 -3.13 -1.42 -12.61
C ILE A 224 -1.84 -1.00 -11.90
N VAL A 225 -1.83 -1.16 -10.58
CA VAL A 225 -0.64 -1.01 -9.73
C VAL A 225 -0.34 -2.33 -9.04
N VAL A 226 0.94 -2.69 -9.07
CA VAL A 226 1.47 -3.83 -8.34
C VAL A 226 1.65 -3.41 -6.88
N ASN A 227 1.16 -4.21 -5.92
CA ASN A 227 1.26 -3.86 -4.48
C ASN A 227 2.40 -4.58 -3.76
N HIS A 228 3.17 -5.39 -4.47
CA HIS A 228 4.24 -6.21 -3.92
C HIS A 228 5.49 -6.15 -4.78
N ASN A 229 6.64 -6.17 -4.11
CA ASN A 229 7.93 -6.31 -4.77
C ASN A 229 8.12 -7.80 -5.12
N THR A 230 7.68 -8.24 -6.30
CA THR A 230 7.88 -9.62 -6.78
C THR A 230 9.24 -9.76 -7.46
N HIS A 231 9.55 -8.88 -8.42
CA HIS A 231 10.80 -8.94 -9.19
C HIS A 231 11.42 -7.56 -9.35
N GLN A 232 12.18 -7.12 -8.33
CA GLN A 232 12.83 -5.80 -8.30
C GLN A 232 13.78 -5.58 -9.49
N GLY A 233 14.50 -6.62 -9.93
CA GLY A 233 15.37 -6.57 -11.11
C GLY A 233 14.62 -6.34 -12.43
N LEU A 234 13.32 -6.67 -12.47
CA LEU A 234 12.43 -6.45 -13.60
C LEU A 234 11.50 -5.24 -13.39
N LYS A 235 11.79 -4.41 -12.38
CA LYS A 235 11.03 -3.21 -12.00
C LYS A 235 9.57 -3.47 -11.58
N LEU A 236 9.20 -4.72 -11.31
CA LEU A 236 7.95 -5.09 -10.63
C LEU A 236 8.07 -4.76 -9.14
N VAL A 237 7.79 -3.50 -8.81
CA VAL A 237 7.87 -2.95 -7.46
C VAL A 237 6.52 -2.39 -7.01
N ASN A 238 6.30 -2.38 -5.70
CA ASN A 238 5.12 -1.79 -5.09
C ASN A 238 4.99 -0.32 -5.51
N GLY A 239 3.81 0.06 -6.01
CA GLY A 239 3.52 1.41 -6.48
C GLY A 239 3.81 1.65 -7.97
N ALA A 240 4.46 0.71 -8.66
CA ALA A 240 4.66 0.83 -10.11
C ALA A 240 3.33 0.61 -10.87
N SER A 241 3.05 1.49 -11.83
CA SER A 241 1.88 1.44 -12.70
C SER A 241 2.17 0.68 -14.00
N TYR A 242 1.20 -0.12 -14.43
CA TYR A 242 1.23 -0.93 -15.64
C TYR A 242 -0.11 -0.87 -16.37
N SER A 243 -0.12 -1.26 -17.64
CA SER A 243 -1.32 -1.65 -18.36
C SER A 243 -1.47 -3.17 -18.29
N ALA A 244 -2.65 -3.65 -17.92
CA ALA A 244 -2.96 -5.07 -17.83
C ALA A 244 -3.42 -5.58 -19.20
N VAL A 245 -2.53 -6.21 -19.96
CA VAL A 245 -2.78 -6.60 -21.35
C VAL A 245 -3.74 -7.78 -21.44
N GLU A 246 -3.47 -8.81 -20.66
CA GLU A 246 -4.21 -10.08 -20.71
C GLU A 246 -4.20 -10.77 -19.35
N VAL A 247 -5.16 -11.67 -19.16
CA VAL A 247 -5.24 -12.55 -18.00
C VAL A 247 -5.12 -14.00 -18.44
N ILE A 248 -4.25 -14.74 -17.74
CA ILE A 248 -4.13 -16.18 -17.85
C ILE A 248 -5.20 -16.79 -16.96
N VAL A 249 -6.19 -17.43 -17.57
CA VAL A 249 -7.28 -18.10 -16.84
C VAL A 249 -6.77 -19.38 -16.21
N ASP A 250 -7.05 -19.58 -14.93
CA ASP A 250 -6.84 -20.86 -14.28
C ASP A 250 -7.86 -21.89 -14.79
N LYS A 251 -7.38 -23.05 -15.25
CA LYS A 251 -8.24 -24.14 -15.73
C LYS A 251 -9.11 -24.74 -14.61
N ALA A 252 -8.70 -24.60 -13.34
CA ALA A 252 -9.51 -25.01 -12.19
C ALA A 252 -10.77 -24.14 -12.04
N TYR A 253 -10.74 -22.90 -12.55
CA TYR A 253 -11.81 -21.91 -12.40
C TYR A 253 -12.32 -21.44 -13.77
N PRO A 254 -13.05 -22.29 -14.50
CA PRO A 254 -13.59 -21.93 -15.81
C PRO A 254 -14.52 -20.71 -15.74
N GLY A 255 -14.58 -19.96 -16.83
CA GLY A 255 -15.41 -18.77 -16.92
C GLY A 255 -16.87 -19.09 -17.23
N HIS A 256 -17.79 -18.52 -16.47
CA HIS A 256 -19.23 -18.57 -16.69
C HIS A 256 -19.70 -17.27 -17.35
N ARG A 257 -20.18 -17.36 -18.58
CA ARG A 257 -20.66 -16.20 -19.34
C ARG A 257 -22.02 -15.75 -18.80
N ILE A 258 -22.10 -14.52 -18.31
CA ILE A 258 -23.34 -13.91 -17.82
C ILE A 258 -24.03 -13.09 -18.90
N SER A 259 -23.24 -12.48 -19.78
CA SER A 259 -23.76 -11.68 -20.89
C SER A 259 -22.81 -11.73 -22.09
N ALA A 260 -23.19 -11.05 -23.19
CA ALA A 260 -22.33 -10.95 -24.36
C ALA A 260 -20.91 -10.42 -24.04
N ASN A 261 -20.79 -9.60 -22.99
CA ASN A 261 -19.61 -8.80 -22.67
C ASN A 261 -19.06 -9.02 -21.26
N MET A 262 -19.57 -10.00 -20.51
CA MET A 262 -19.18 -10.26 -19.12
C MET A 262 -19.07 -11.75 -18.83
N THR A 263 -17.95 -12.13 -18.21
CA THR A 263 -17.65 -13.51 -17.76
C THR A 263 -17.24 -13.48 -16.29
N ILE A 264 -17.76 -14.39 -15.48
CA ILE A 264 -17.39 -14.55 -14.07
C ILE A 264 -16.59 -15.83 -13.87
N HIS A 265 -15.54 -15.76 -13.06
CA HIS A 265 -14.70 -16.86 -12.63
C HIS A 265 -14.80 -17.00 -11.11
N PHE A 266 -15.11 -18.20 -10.62
CA PHE A 266 -15.18 -18.52 -9.20
C PHE A 266 -13.82 -18.97 -8.67
N GLY A 267 -12.82 -18.11 -8.83
CA GLY A 267 -11.45 -18.27 -8.37
C GLY A 267 -10.54 -17.19 -8.96
N PRO A 268 -9.30 -17.06 -8.47
CA PRO A 268 -8.34 -16.14 -9.03
C PRO A 268 -7.94 -16.55 -10.46
N PRO A 269 -7.50 -15.61 -11.33
CA PRO A 269 -6.72 -15.99 -12.51
C PRO A 269 -5.43 -16.70 -12.12
N ALA A 270 -4.80 -17.42 -13.04
CA ALA A 270 -3.48 -18.03 -12.82
C ALA A 270 -2.34 -17.01 -12.90
N GLY A 271 -2.54 -15.93 -13.67
CA GLY A 271 -1.53 -14.89 -13.86
C GLY A 271 -2.06 -13.73 -14.68
N ILE A 272 -1.34 -12.61 -14.66
CA ILE A 272 -1.72 -11.38 -15.36
C ILE A 272 -0.52 -10.86 -16.13
N ILE A 273 -0.72 -10.60 -17.43
CA ILE A 273 0.31 -10.08 -18.33
C ILE A 273 0.27 -8.55 -18.28
N LEU A 274 1.40 -7.96 -17.94
CA LEU A 274 1.59 -6.53 -17.72
C LEU A 274 2.53 -5.94 -18.76
N GLU A 275 2.28 -4.69 -19.13
CA GLU A 275 3.21 -3.89 -19.92
C GLU A 275 3.38 -2.50 -19.31
N SER A 276 4.56 -1.93 -19.52
CA SER A 276 4.85 -0.53 -19.25
C SER A 276 6.05 -0.07 -20.07
N GLU A 277 6.36 1.22 -20.02
CA GLU A 277 7.57 1.75 -20.65
C GLU A 277 8.85 1.09 -20.12
N THR A 278 8.84 0.66 -18.85
CA THR A 278 10.01 0.06 -18.22
C THR A 278 10.24 -1.40 -18.63
N THR A 279 9.22 -2.07 -19.17
CA THR A 279 9.30 -3.46 -19.64
C THR A 279 9.53 -3.57 -21.14
N ARG A 280 9.56 -2.45 -21.89
CA ARG A 280 9.64 -2.42 -23.36
C ARG A 280 10.81 -3.20 -23.97
N CYS A 281 11.94 -3.33 -23.27
CA CYS A 281 13.10 -4.08 -23.73
C CYS A 281 13.07 -5.58 -23.39
N LEU A 282 12.09 -6.04 -22.63
CA LEU A 282 11.96 -7.44 -22.22
C LEU A 282 11.40 -8.29 -23.37
N HIS A 283 12.01 -9.45 -23.58
CA HIS A 283 11.63 -10.41 -24.61
C HIS A 283 11.71 -11.81 -24.04
N PHE A 284 10.58 -12.33 -23.54
CA PHE A 284 10.48 -13.69 -23.02
C PHE A 284 9.88 -14.63 -24.07
N VAL A 285 10.42 -15.84 -24.17
CA VAL A 285 9.93 -16.85 -25.11
C VAL A 285 8.49 -17.21 -24.75
N GLY A 286 7.59 -17.16 -25.73
CA GLY A 286 6.17 -17.49 -25.54
C GLY A 286 5.32 -16.36 -24.95
N MET A 287 5.87 -15.15 -24.80
CA MET A 287 5.13 -13.96 -24.37
C MET A 287 5.22 -12.83 -25.41
N PRO A 288 4.23 -11.93 -25.48
CA PRO A 288 4.34 -10.73 -26.31
C PRO A 288 5.58 -9.89 -25.92
N PRO A 289 6.33 -9.34 -26.89
CA PRO A 289 7.45 -8.44 -26.61
C PRO A 289 7.05 -7.27 -25.72
N GLY A 290 7.93 -6.86 -24.81
CA GLY A 290 7.68 -5.73 -23.92
C GLY A 290 6.78 -6.04 -22.72
N THR A 291 6.40 -7.30 -22.50
CA THR A 291 5.48 -7.72 -21.43
C THR A 291 6.17 -8.55 -20.35
N ILE A 292 5.52 -8.63 -19.18
CA ILE A 292 5.92 -9.46 -18.05
C ILE A 292 4.70 -10.12 -17.41
N SER A 293 4.84 -11.35 -16.92
CA SER A 293 3.76 -12.02 -16.17
C SER A 293 3.93 -11.76 -14.69
N VAL A 294 2.82 -11.52 -13.99
CA VAL A 294 2.74 -11.63 -12.54
C VAL A 294 1.83 -12.79 -12.23
N ASP A 295 2.41 -13.82 -11.62
CA ASP A 295 1.66 -14.97 -11.16
C ASP A 295 0.83 -14.59 -9.92
N THR A 296 -0.30 -15.26 -9.79
CA THR A 296 -1.11 -15.18 -8.59
C THR A 296 -0.53 -16.16 -7.58
N HIS A 297 0.06 -15.64 -6.50
CA HIS A 297 0.72 -16.46 -5.50
C HIS A 297 -0.09 -16.58 -4.22
N ASP A 298 0.10 -17.70 -3.54
CA ASP A 298 -0.46 -17.96 -2.22
C ASP A 298 -0.13 -16.89 -1.19
N ARG A 299 -1.16 -16.44 -0.47
CA ARG A 299 -1.01 -15.50 0.63
C ARG A 299 -1.84 -15.93 1.82
N GLN A 300 -1.15 -16.10 2.96
CA GLN A 300 -1.77 -16.32 4.26
C GLN A 300 -1.77 -15.01 5.04
N ASP A 301 -2.92 -14.33 5.08
CA ASP A 301 -3.13 -13.21 5.99
C ASP A 301 -4.18 -13.60 7.04
N THR A 302 -3.92 -13.31 8.31
CA THR A 302 -4.91 -13.48 9.38
C THR A 302 -5.90 -12.33 9.34
N VAL A 303 -7.17 -12.63 9.04
CA VAL A 303 -8.28 -11.69 9.23
C VAL A 303 -8.46 -11.45 10.74
N PRO A 304 -8.38 -10.21 11.24
CA PRO A 304 -8.62 -9.95 12.66
C PRO A 304 -10.10 -10.18 12.98
N ALA A 305 -10.40 -11.22 13.76
CA ALA A 305 -11.75 -11.52 14.27
C ALA A 305 -12.34 -10.42 15.18
N GLU A 306 -11.58 -9.37 15.52
CA GLU A 306 -11.95 -8.42 16.57
C GLU A 306 -12.66 -7.14 16.11
N LYS A 307 -12.95 -6.93 14.82
CA LYS A 307 -13.63 -5.69 14.37
C LYS A 307 -14.97 -5.87 13.67
N ALA A 308 -15.42 -7.10 13.41
CA ALA A 308 -16.74 -7.37 12.83
C ALA A 308 -17.82 -7.70 13.89
N VAL A 309 -17.46 -8.17 15.08
CA VAL A 309 -18.42 -8.65 16.08
C VAL A 309 -18.21 -7.98 17.44
N ALA A 310 -18.48 -6.68 17.50
CA ALA A 310 -18.65 -5.98 18.77
C ALA A 310 -20.14 -5.94 19.17
N THR A 311 -20.84 -7.08 19.16
CA THR A 311 -21.98 -7.32 20.05
C THR A 311 -22.21 -8.82 20.22
N GLN A 312 -22.09 -9.31 21.46
CA GLN A 312 -22.48 -10.65 21.95
C GLN A 312 -21.63 -11.87 21.51
N ARG A 313 -20.57 -12.19 22.27
CA ARG A 313 -20.53 -13.20 23.37
C ARG A 313 -19.08 -13.40 23.80
N ARG A 314 -18.87 -13.55 25.11
CA ARG A 314 -17.58 -13.72 25.78
C ARG A 314 -17.11 -15.19 25.72
N GLN A 315 -15.86 -15.46 25.34
CA GLN A 315 -14.80 -16.09 26.17
C GLN A 315 -13.59 -16.57 25.31
N PRO A 316 -12.35 -16.58 25.86
CA PRO A 316 -11.11 -16.71 25.08
C PRO A 316 -10.39 -18.07 25.27
N THR A 317 -9.65 -18.55 24.26
CA THR A 317 -8.51 -19.48 24.43
C THR A 317 -7.38 -19.10 23.45
N GLY A 318 -6.12 -19.11 23.93
CA GLY A 318 -4.99 -18.40 23.32
C GLY A 318 -4.19 -19.17 22.25
N PHE A 319 -3.22 -18.50 21.63
CA PHE A 319 -2.27 -19.09 20.67
C PHE A 319 -0.81 -18.65 20.92
N ALA A 320 0.10 -19.60 20.73
CA ALA A 320 1.55 -19.46 20.84
C ALA A 320 2.23 -19.22 19.47
N VAL A 321 3.41 -18.61 19.49
CA VAL A 321 4.24 -18.28 18.31
C VAL A 321 5.43 -19.25 18.22
N ARG A 322 5.75 -19.72 17.01
CA ARG A 322 7.11 -20.15 16.62
C ARG A 322 7.49 -19.63 15.22
N SER A 323 8.76 -19.27 15.10
CA SER A 323 9.39 -18.37 14.11
C SER A 323 10.00 -19.09 12.88
N SER A 324 10.17 -18.44 11.72
CA SER A 324 11.43 -17.73 11.36
C SER A 324 11.30 -16.71 10.19
N VAL A 325 11.57 -15.43 10.51
CA VAL A 325 12.19 -14.28 9.76
C VAL A 325 11.73 -13.89 8.32
N ARG A 326 11.57 -12.63 7.87
CA ARG A 326 11.17 -11.27 8.36
C ARG A 326 11.34 -10.28 7.16
N VAL A 327 10.38 -9.42 6.84
CA VAL A 327 10.58 -8.00 6.39
C VAL A 327 9.38 -7.16 6.86
N HIS A 328 9.67 -5.96 7.39
CA HIS A 328 8.73 -5.06 8.07
C HIS A 328 7.76 -4.33 7.12
N GLY A 329 6.52 -4.17 7.59
CA GLY A 329 5.59 -3.14 7.16
C GLY A 329 4.56 -2.92 8.26
N LEU A 330 4.49 -1.72 8.82
CA LEU A 330 3.46 -1.36 9.80
C LEU A 330 2.11 -1.15 9.11
N GLN A 331 1.14 -1.95 9.53
CA GLN A 331 -0.30 -1.72 9.54
C GLN A 331 -0.79 -2.39 10.85
N GLY A 332 -1.86 -2.01 11.52
CA GLY A 332 -2.90 -1.07 11.18
C GLY A 332 -4.06 -1.11 12.18
N ALA A 333 -3.89 -1.54 13.45
CA ALA A 333 -5.02 -1.71 14.38
C ALA A 333 -5.17 -0.56 15.40
N GLY A 334 -6.27 0.21 15.32
CA GLY A 334 -6.74 1.12 16.37
C GLY A 334 -7.30 0.38 17.60
N GLN A 335 -7.09 0.97 18.78
CA GLN A 335 -7.45 0.45 20.11
C GLN A 335 -8.94 0.59 20.47
N ASN A 336 -9.41 -0.28 21.37
CA ASN A 336 -10.38 0.04 22.43
C ASN A 336 -9.93 -0.65 23.74
N ALA A 337 -10.09 0.05 24.86
CA ALA A 337 -9.52 -0.29 26.18
C ALA A 337 -10.46 -1.12 27.08
N GLY A 338 -9.91 -2.00 27.95
CA GLY A 338 -10.64 -2.53 29.12
C GLY A 338 -10.12 -3.81 29.82
N ALA A 339 -9.29 -3.62 30.86
CA ALA A 339 -9.21 -4.36 32.16
C ALA A 339 -8.75 -5.85 32.31
N ARG A 340 -7.55 -6.00 32.92
CA ARG A 340 -7.01 -6.92 33.99
C ARG A 340 -7.33 -8.44 34.04
N GLY A 341 -6.25 -9.26 34.13
CA GLY A 341 -6.19 -10.52 34.94
C GLY A 341 -5.27 -11.63 34.39
N PRO A 342 -4.60 -12.50 35.20
CA PRO A 342 -3.23 -12.98 34.89
C PRO A 342 -3.02 -14.47 34.50
N ARG A 343 -1.90 -14.71 33.78
CA ARG A 343 -0.96 -15.87 33.72
C ARG A 343 -1.46 -17.31 33.44
N ALA A 344 -0.84 -17.99 32.46
CA ALA A 344 0.06 -19.16 32.65
C ALA A 344 0.54 -19.75 31.29
N ALA A 345 1.72 -20.39 31.32
CA ALA A 345 2.51 -20.88 30.19
C ALA A 345 2.14 -22.31 29.71
N ARG A 346 2.54 -22.68 28.47
CA ARG A 346 3.37 -23.86 28.15
C ARG A 346 3.56 -24.10 26.63
N ASP A 347 4.74 -24.63 26.32
CA ASP A 347 5.29 -25.07 25.03
C ASP A 347 4.62 -26.31 24.42
N THR A 348 4.71 -26.43 23.08
CA THR A 348 5.01 -27.62 22.23
C THR A 348 4.68 -27.24 20.77
N GLU A 349 5.65 -27.02 19.87
CA GLU A 349 6.19 -27.99 18.89
C GLU A 349 5.12 -28.90 18.26
N ASP A 350 4.72 -28.60 17.03
CA ASP A 350 4.73 -29.58 15.92
C ASP A 350 4.64 -28.86 14.55
N GLU A 351 5.43 -29.37 13.61
CA GLU A 351 5.48 -28.97 12.20
C GLU A 351 4.23 -29.47 11.46
N ASP A 352 3.63 -28.65 10.59
CA ASP A 352 3.12 -29.13 9.31
C ASP A 352 2.77 -27.99 8.32
N ARG A 353 3.06 -28.23 7.04
CA ARG A 353 2.97 -27.34 5.87
C ARG A 353 1.51 -27.02 5.46
N TRP A 354 1.32 -26.28 4.36
CA TRP A 354 0.18 -26.28 3.39
C TRP A 354 -0.53 -24.93 3.10
N ASN A 355 -1.09 -24.82 1.87
CA ASN A 355 -1.02 -23.73 0.88
C ASN A 355 -2.41 -23.12 0.45
N GLY A 356 -2.46 -21.87 -0.07
CA GLY A 356 -3.65 -21.24 -0.72
C GLY A 356 -3.44 -19.83 -1.38
N VAL A 357 -4.03 -19.58 -2.58
CA VAL A 357 -3.71 -18.58 -3.66
C VAL A 357 -4.36 -17.17 -3.53
N ALA A 358 -3.59 -16.09 -3.74
CA ALA A 358 -4.05 -14.69 -3.81
C ALA A 358 -3.46 -13.88 -5.01
N LEU A 359 -4.05 -12.72 -5.34
CA LEU A 359 -3.58 -11.82 -6.41
C LEU A 359 -2.62 -10.73 -5.90
N ALA A 360 -1.49 -10.52 -6.60
CA ALA A 360 -0.46 -9.52 -6.27
C ALA A 360 -0.69 -8.12 -6.88
N VAL A 361 -1.76 -7.93 -7.65
CA VAL A 361 -2.05 -6.70 -8.39
C VAL A 361 -3.41 -6.12 -7.99
N ARG A 362 -3.56 -4.79 -8.10
CA ARG A 362 -4.88 -4.15 -7.98
C ARG A 362 -5.13 -3.20 -9.16
N PRO A 363 -6.38 -3.08 -9.63
CA PRO A 363 -6.76 -2.04 -10.60
C PRO A 363 -6.49 -0.67 -9.97
N VAL A 364 -5.72 0.17 -10.66
CA VAL A 364 -5.43 1.55 -10.27
C VAL A 364 -5.01 2.32 -11.50
N GLN A 365 -5.50 3.54 -11.64
CA GLN A 365 -5.13 4.44 -12.72
C GLN A 365 -3.67 4.95 -12.60
N PRO A 366 -2.95 5.13 -13.73
CA PRO A 366 -1.54 5.47 -13.72
C PRO A 366 -1.33 6.92 -13.32
N VAL A 367 -0.24 7.20 -12.59
CA VAL A 367 0.22 8.56 -12.33
C VAL A 367 1.05 9.05 -13.51
N ARG A 368 0.46 9.89 -14.36
CA ARG A 368 1.20 10.87 -15.17
C ARG A 368 0.42 12.17 -15.22
N ALA A 369 0.96 13.21 -14.59
CA ALA A 369 0.50 14.57 -14.80
C ALA A 369 0.82 14.97 -16.25
N ALA A 370 -0.20 15.15 -17.07
CA ALA A 370 -0.10 15.92 -18.30
C ALA A 370 -1.18 17.00 -18.23
N ILE A 371 -0.72 18.25 -18.10
CA ILE A 371 -1.56 19.43 -18.21
C ILE A 371 -2.09 19.46 -19.64
N ALA A 372 -3.40 19.32 -19.80
CA ALA A 372 -4.05 19.64 -21.06
C ALA A 372 -4.00 21.15 -21.25
N LEU A 373 -3.08 21.62 -22.10
CA LEU A 373 -3.17 22.97 -22.67
C LEU A 373 -4.34 22.97 -23.66
N PRO A 374 -5.34 23.86 -23.53
CA PRO A 374 -6.30 24.07 -24.61
C PRO A 374 -5.55 24.66 -25.81
N ASN A 375 -5.70 24.01 -26.97
CA ASN A 375 -5.24 24.57 -28.24
C ASN A 375 -5.92 25.93 -28.46
N SER A 376 -5.10 26.91 -28.85
CA SER A 376 -5.45 28.27 -29.28
C SER A 376 -6.55 28.32 -30.33
#